data_AF-A0A2V6WZ89-F1
#
_entry.id   AF-A0A2V6WZ89-F1
#
_cell.length_a   1.000
_cell.length_b   1.000
_cell.length_c   1.000
_cell.angle_alpha   90.00
_cell.angle_beta   90.00
_cell.angle_gamma   90.00
#
_symmetry.space_group_name_H-M   'P 1'
#
loop_
_entity.id
_entity.type
_entity.pdbx_description
1 polymer ?
#
loop_
_entity_poly.entity_id
_entity_poly.type
_entity_poly.pdbx_seq_one_letter_code
_entity_poly.pdbx_strand_id
1 'polypeptide(L)'
;MVFALSLAACAGLPAVVAPPKLAAEKAAPVAPPRPPEASPETAERLSRETRVRLDATEGLLRPLDGKVVPAEQAERYSTVQSLLAKAKDALQRRDLQGAAALAEKAHLLASELAAALLACCAELPAAVAPPVAPVLSPDVSPEAAERLSRETRARLDATEGLLRPLDGKALPPEQAETYSTIQSFLAKAREALERQDLQRAATLADKANILAQELVQPRR
;
A
#
# COMPACT_ATOMS: atom_id res chain seq x y z
N MET A 1 53.99 78.49 -37.33
CA MET A 1 54.45 79.66 -36.54
C MET A 1 53.69 79.70 -35.23
N VAL A 2 54.31 80.17 -34.14
CA VAL A 2 53.73 80.82 -32.92
C VAL A 2 52.40 80.23 -32.38
N PHE A 3 52.27 79.59 -31.21
CA PHE A 3 53.05 79.57 -29.94
C PHE A 3 52.81 80.76 -28.97
N ALA A 4 51.71 80.71 -28.21
CA ALA A 4 51.41 81.41 -26.94
C ALA A 4 50.31 80.57 -26.20
N LEU A 5 50.27 80.32 -24.88
CA LEU A 5 50.32 81.19 -23.68
C LEU A 5 49.16 82.20 -23.64
N SER A 6 48.43 82.46 -22.53
CA SER A 6 48.41 81.94 -21.14
C SER A 6 47.01 82.26 -20.53
N LEU A 7 46.59 82.03 -19.27
CA LEU A 7 47.18 81.63 -17.97
C LEU A 7 46.52 80.29 -17.49
N ALA A 8 46.61 79.67 -16.29
CA ALA A 8 46.87 79.98 -14.86
C ALA A 8 45.76 80.80 -14.12
N ALA A 9 45.32 80.50 -12.89
CA ALA A 9 45.56 79.40 -11.92
C ALA A 9 44.20 79.08 -11.21
N CYS A 10 43.97 78.20 -10.21
CA CYS A 10 44.75 77.45 -9.21
C CYS A 10 44.34 75.93 -9.24
N ALA A 11 44.75 74.93 -8.45
CA ALA A 11 45.20 74.74 -7.05
C ALA A 11 44.12 74.96 -5.95
N GLY A 12 43.74 74.00 -5.09
CA GLY A 12 44.02 72.55 -5.00
C GLY A 12 42.94 71.87 -4.14
N LEU A 13 42.52 70.61 -4.43
CA LEU A 13 43.01 69.35 -3.82
C LEU A 13 42.65 69.15 -2.31
N PRO A 14 42.31 67.92 -1.84
CA PRO A 14 41.82 66.75 -2.58
C PRO A 14 40.70 65.91 -1.89
N ALA A 15 40.25 64.87 -2.61
CA ALA A 15 39.72 63.59 -2.11
C ALA A 15 38.37 63.54 -1.33
N VAL A 16 37.38 62.88 -1.94
CA VAL A 16 36.75 61.64 -1.44
C VAL A 16 35.92 60.97 -2.56
N VAL A 17 35.88 59.62 -2.57
CA VAL A 17 35.22 58.70 -3.55
C VAL A 17 35.74 58.67 -5.00
N ALA A 18 36.33 57.53 -5.36
CA ALA A 18 36.13 56.80 -6.62
C ALA A 18 35.93 55.31 -6.25
N PRO A 19 35.15 54.49 -6.99
CA PRO A 19 35.57 53.97 -8.30
C PRO A 19 34.57 54.27 -9.45
N PRO A 20 34.89 53.92 -10.71
CA PRO A 20 34.18 54.42 -11.90
C PRO A 20 32.96 53.56 -12.34
N LYS A 21 32.13 54.17 -13.21
CA LYS A 21 31.16 53.46 -14.06
C LYS A 21 31.87 52.36 -14.87
N LEU A 22 31.49 51.10 -14.65
CA LEU A 22 31.73 50.02 -15.61
C LEU A 22 30.70 50.12 -16.74
N ALA A 23 31.14 49.83 -17.96
CA ALA A 23 30.33 49.96 -19.16
C ALA A 23 29.52 48.68 -19.44
N ALA A 24 28.36 48.89 -20.09
CA ALA A 24 27.63 47.91 -20.90
C ALA A 24 27.67 46.45 -20.40
N GLU A 25 26.81 46.15 -19.43
CA GLU A 25 26.45 44.77 -19.10
C GLU A 25 25.94 44.06 -20.36
N LYS A 26 26.77 43.19 -20.95
CA LYS A 26 26.36 42.27 -22.01
C LYS A 26 25.58 41.12 -21.37
N ALA A 27 24.38 41.44 -20.89
CA ALA A 27 23.45 40.46 -20.36
C ALA A 27 23.31 39.30 -21.36
N ALA A 28 23.56 38.07 -20.90
CA ALA A 28 23.23 36.90 -21.68
C ALA A 28 21.71 36.90 -21.96
N PRO A 29 21.24 36.39 -23.11
CA PRO A 29 19.82 36.33 -23.40
C PRO A 29 19.14 35.43 -22.35
N VAL A 30 18.48 36.07 -21.38
CA VAL A 30 17.64 35.39 -20.40
C VAL A 30 16.52 34.71 -21.19
N ALA A 31 16.65 33.39 -21.35
CA ALA A 31 15.60 32.60 -21.98
C ALA A 31 14.30 32.84 -21.20
N PRO A 32 13.16 33.10 -21.88
CA PRO A 32 11.93 33.38 -21.18
C PRO A 32 11.56 32.20 -20.28
N PRO A 33 11.02 32.45 -19.07
CA PRO A 33 10.57 31.38 -18.20
C PRO A 33 9.53 30.56 -18.97
N ARG A 34 9.84 29.28 -19.20
CA ARG A 34 8.88 28.35 -19.80
C ARG A 34 7.65 28.26 -18.89
N PRO A 35 6.43 28.16 -19.46
CA PRO A 35 5.22 27.96 -18.67
C PRO A 35 5.31 26.68 -17.81
N PRO A 36 4.42 26.50 -16.81
CA PRO A 36 4.45 25.36 -15.88
C PRO A 36 3.97 24.05 -16.52
N GLU A 37 4.52 23.69 -17.67
CA GLU A 37 4.51 22.33 -18.18
C GLU A 37 5.40 21.48 -17.28
N ALA A 38 4.93 20.28 -16.91
CA ALA A 38 5.58 19.45 -15.90
C ALA A 38 7.06 19.19 -16.26
N SER A 39 7.96 19.35 -15.27
CA SER A 39 9.41 19.14 -15.45
C SER A 39 9.65 17.81 -16.19
N PRO A 40 10.61 17.73 -17.13
CA PRO A 40 10.95 16.46 -17.78
C PRO A 40 11.27 15.36 -16.77
N GLU A 41 11.80 15.71 -15.59
CA GLU A 41 12.04 14.80 -14.47
C GLU A 41 10.73 14.22 -13.88
N THR A 42 9.69 15.05 -13.76
CA THR A 42 8.35 14.64 -13.30
C THR A 42 7.69 13.72 -14.34
N ALA A 43 7.82 14.05 -15.63
CA ALA A 43 7.34 13.21 -16.72
C ALA A 43 8.06 11.86 -16.75
N GLU A 44 9.39 11.85 -16.62
CA GLU A 44 10.16 10.61 -16.51
C GLU A 44 9.81 9.79 -15.27
N ARG A 45 9.63 10.43 -14.11
CA ARG A 45 9.19 9.76 -12.88
C ARG A 45 7.84 9.08 -13.07
N LEU A 46 6.84 9.79 -13.62
CA LEU A 46 5.52 9.23 -13.91
C LEU A 46 5.60 8.07 -14.93
N SER A 47 6.45 8.18 -15.95
CA SER A 47 6.68 7.11 -16.92
C SER A 47 7.31 5.86 -16.28
N ARG A 48 8.29 6.04 -15.39
CA ARG A 48 8.95 4.95 -14.63
C ARG A 48 7.96 4.28 -13.67
N GLU A 49 7.19 5.07 -12.91
CA GLU A 49 6.17 4.56 -11.96
C GLU A 49 5.05 3.80 -12.69
N THR A 50 4.58 4.32 -13.83
CA THR A 50 3.57 3.64 -14.66
C THR A 50 4.08 2.30 -15.17
N ARG A 51 5.34 2.20 -15.61
CA ARG A 51 5.94 0.91 -16.03
C ARG A 51 6.00 -0.08 -14.87
N VAL A 52 6.48 0.32 -13.70
CA VAL A 52 6.51 -0.52 -12.49
C VAL A 52 5.10 -1.01 -12.13
N ARG A 53 4.06 -0.18 -12.29
CA ARG A 53 2.65 -0.56 -12.05
C ARG A 53 2.13 -1.55 -13.10
N LEU A 54 2.54 -1.45 -14.36
CA LEU A 54 2.26 -2.44 -15.40
C LEU A 54 2.97 -3.77 -15.12
N ASP A 55 4.27 -3.74 -14.81
CA ASP A 55 5.08 -4.93 -14.51
C ASP A 55 4.52 -5.69 -13.29
N ALA A 56 4.12 -4.97 -12.24
CA ALA A 56 3.45 -5.54 -11.07
C ALA A 56 2.09 -6.17 -11.42
N THR A 57 1.31 -5.54 -12.31
CA THR A 57 0.01 -6.06 -12.77
C THR A 57 0.17 -7.32 -13.62
N GLU A 58 1.18 -7.36 -14.50
CA GLU A 58 1.54 -8.56 -15.25
C GLU A 58 2.05 -9.68 -14.33
N GLY A 59 2.73 -9.32 -13.24
CA GLY A 59 3.06 -10.24 -12.14
C GLY A 59 1.86 -10.91 -11.47
N LEU A 60 0.72 -10.21 -11.35
CA LEU A 60 -0.54 -10.77 -10.83
C LEU A 60 -1.26 -11.67 -11.85
N LEU A 61 -1.11 -11.42 -13.15
CA LEU A 61 -1.74 -12.22 -14.20
C LEU A 61 -0.93 -13.47 -14.57
N ARG A 62 0.40 -13.42 -14.45
CA ARG A 62 1.32 -14.53 -14.79
C ARG A 62 0.96 -15.90 -14.17
N PRO A 63 0.44 -16.00 -12.92
CA PRO A 63 0.01 -17.28 -12.35
C PRO A 63 -1.31 -17.82 -12.93
N LEU A 64 -2.03 -17.04 -13.74
CA LEU A 64 -3.28 -17.41 -14.42
C LEU A 64 -3.05 -17.80 -15.87
N ASP A 65 -1.94 -17.36 -16.47
CA ASP A 65 -1.62 -17.60 -17.86
C ASP A 65 -1.47 -19.12 -18.14
N GLY A 66 -2.16 -19.61 -19.16
CA GLY A 66 -2.27 -21.05 -19.45
C GLY A 66 -3.13 -21.89 -18.48
N LYS A 67 -3.79 -21.29 -17.48
CA LYS A 67 -4.76 -22.00 -16.60
C LYS A 67 -6.20 -21.76 -17.04
N VAL A 68 -7.08 -22.69 -16.67
CA VAL A 68 -8.54 -22.54 -16.86
C VAL A 68 -9.08 -21.56 -15.83
N VAL A 69 -9.14 -20.28 -16.21
CA VAL A 69 -9.90 -19.24 -15.49
C VAL A 69 -11.40 -19.58 -15.64
N PRO A 70 -12.23 -19.55 -14.57
CA PRO A 70 -13.65 -19.83 -14.69
C PRO A 70 -14.36 -18.72 -15.49
N ALA A 71 -15.50 -19.05 -16.11
CA ALA A 71 -16.09 -18.24 -17.17
C ALA A 71 -16.44 -16.79 -16.75
N GLU A 72 -16.92 -16.60 -15.52
CA GLU A 72 -17.26 -15.27 -14.97
C GLU A 72 -16.01 -14.36 -14.81
N GLN A 73 -14.86 -14.97 -14.50
CA GLN A 73 -13.59 -14.28 -14.31
C GLN A 73 -12.83 -14.08 -15.63
N ALA A 74 -13.16 -14.86 -16.68
CA ALA A 74 -12.52 -14.76 -18.00
C ALA A 74 -12.80 -13.42 -18.70
N GLU A 75 -14.03 -12.87 -18.59
CA GLU A 75 -14.35 -11.54 -19.13
C GLU A 75 -13.56 -10.42 -18.42
N ARG A 76 -13.37 -10.56 -17.10
CA ARG A 76 -12.58 -9.62 -16.30
C ARG A 76 -11.09 -9.70 -16.66
N TYR A 77 -10.55 -10.91 -16.83
CA TYR A 77 -9.17 -11.13 -17.31
C TYR A 77 -8.92 -10.51 -18.69
N SER A 78 -9.82 -10.74 -19.65
CA SER A 78 -9.84 -10.09 -20.97
C SER A 78 -9.84 -8.56 -20.86
N THR A 79 -10.66 -8.01 -19.96
CA THR A 79 -10.74 -6.55 -19.72
C THR A 79 -9.43 -5.99 -19.18
N VAL A 80 -8.76 -6.68 -18.23
CA VAL A 80 -7.44 -6.28 -17.73
C VAL A 80 -6.39 -6.32 -18.84
N GLN A 81 -6.31 -7.39 -19.62
CA GLN A 81 -5.38 -7.48 -20.75
C GLN A 81 -5.60 -6.35 -21.78
N SER A 82 -6.85 -6.00 -22.07
CA SER A 82 -7.20 -4.88 -22.95
C SER A 82 -6.71 -3.53 -22.40
N LEU A 83 -6.77 -3.32 -21.08
CA LEU A 83 -6.28 -2.11 -20.42
C LEU A 83 -4.75 -2.05 -20.39
N LEU A 84 -4.06 -3.17 -20.13
CA LEU A 84 -2.61 -3.26 -20.18
C LEU A 84 -2.06 -2.93 -21.57
N ALA A 85 -2.68 -3.46 -22.63
CA ALA A 85 -2.33 -3.13 -24.02
C ALA A 85 -2.50 -1.62 -24.29
N LYS A 86 -3.65 -1.04 -23.92
CA LYS A 86 -3.92 0.40 -24.09
C LYS A 86 -2.96 1.29 -23.29
N ALA A 87 -2.54 0.88 -22.10
CA ALA A 87 -1.55 1.59 -21.30
C ALA A 87 -0.15 1.55 -21.92
N LYS A 88 0.27 0.40 -22.48
CA LYS A 88 1.54 0.27 -23.24
C LYS A 88 1.51 1.15 -24.49
N ASP A 89 0.41 1.17 -25.23
CA ASP A 89 0.19 2.07 -26.37
C ASP A 89 0.27 3.55 -25.99
N ALA A 90 -0.36 3.95 -24.88
CA ALA A 90 -0.31 5.32 -24.37
C ALA A 90 1.13 5.73 -23.97
N LEU A 91 1.90 4.83 -23.32
CA LEU A 91 3.33 5.06 -23.05
C LEU A 91 4.14 5.27 -24.33
N GLN A 92 3.89 4.50 -25.40
CA GLN A 92 4.57 4.67 -26.69
C GLN A 92 4.22 6.03 -27.33
N ARG A 93 2.95 6.44 -27.24
CA ARG A 93 2.45 7.75 -27.73
C ARG A 93 2.88 8.93 -26.85
N ARG A 94 3.61 8.67 -25.75
CA ARG A 94 4.02 9.63 -24.70
C ARG A 94 2.85 10.31 -23.97
N ASP A 95 1.65 9.72 -24.03
CA ASP A 95 0.53 10.10 -23.17
C ASP A 95 0.72 9.47 -21.79
N LEU A 96 1.47 10.17 -20.94
CA LEU A 96 1.86 9.66 -19.63
C LEU A 96 0.73 9.70 -18.60
N GLN A 97 -0.24 10.61 -18.74
CA GLN A 97 -1.39 10.68 -17.84
C GLN A 97 -2.45 9.63 -18.20
N GLY A 98 -2.78 9.48 -19.49
CA GLY A 98 -3.64 8.39 -19.96
C GLY A 98 -3.04 7.02 -19.65
N ALA A 99 -1.73 6.84 -19.86
CA ALA A 99 -1.03 5.61 -19.48
C ALA A 99 -1.11 5.32 -17.98
N ALA A 100 -0.87 6.31 -17.12
CA ALA A 100 -0.92 6.14 -15.66
C ALA A 100 -2.33 5.72 -15.19
N ALA A 101 -3.37 6.42 -15.67
CA ALA A 101 -4.77 6.11 -15.33
C ALA A 101 -5.22 4.73 -15.84
N LEU A 102 -4.78 4.33 -17.04
CA LEU A 102 -5.06 3.00 -17.60
C LEU A 102 -4.31 1.90 -16.83
N ALA A 103 -3.06 2.12 -16.43
CA ALA A 103 -2.27 1.18 -15.64
C ALA A 103 -2.84 1.01 -14.22
N GLU A 104 -3.29 2.09 -13.59
CA GLU A 104 -3.94 2.05 -12.28
C GLU A 104 -5.28 1.31 -12.33
N LYS A 105 -6.12 1.60 -13.33
CA LYS A 105 -7.37 0.85 -13.55
C LYS A 105 -7.12 -0.63 -13.85
N ALA A 106 -6.09 -0.97 -14.63
CA ALA A 106 -5.70 -2.36 -14.86
C ALA A 106 -5.25 -3.05 -13.55
N HIS A 107 -4.47 -2.35 -12.71
CA HIS A 107 -3.95 -2.89 -11.44
C HIS A 107 -5.06 -3.18 -10.43
N LEU A 108 -6.04 -2.28 -10.29
CA LEU A 108 -7.21 -2.48 -9.43
C LEU A 108 -8.02 -3.71 -9.87
N LEU A 109 -8.39 -3.77 -11.15
CA LEU A 109 -9.16 -4.90 -11.71
C LEU A 109 -8.39 -6.24 -11.66
N ALA A 110 -7.06 -6.22 -11.81
CA ALA A 110 -6.23 -7.42 -11.62
C ALA A 110 -6.19 -7.89 -10.15
N SER A 111 -6.20 -6.94 -9.20
CA SER A 111 -6.21 -7.23 -7.77
C SER A 111 -7.57 -7.80 -7.33
N GLU A 112 -8.66 -7.23 -7.82
CA GLU A 112 -10.02 -7.77 -7.67
C GLU A 112 -10.15 -9.18 -8.29
N LEU A 113 -9.58 -9.40 -9.47
CA LEU A 113 -9.55 -10.70 -10.13
C LEU A 113 -8.79 -11.75 -9.29
N ALA A 114 -7.62 -11.39 -8.77
CA ALA A 114 -6.82 -12.28 -7.92
C ALA A 114 -7.56 -12.62 -6.61
N ALA A 115 -8.22 -11.64 -5.99
CA ALA A 115 -9.05 -11.84 -4.80
C ALA A 115 -10.27 -12.74 -5.08
N ALA A 116 -10.97 -12.53 -6.21
CA ALA A 116 -12.10 -13.37 -6.61
C ALA A 116 -11.68 -14.82 -6.88
N LEU A 117 -10.54 -15.05 -7.53
CA LEU A 117 -10.03 -16.40 -7.79
C LEU A 117 -9.57 -17.10 -6.50
N LEU A 118 -9.00 -16.37 -5.53
CA LEU A 118 -8.75 -16.89 -4.18
C LEU A 118 -10.05 -17.28 -3.45
N ALA A 119 -11.14 -16.54 -3.66
CA ALA A 119 -12.45 -16.86 -3.07
C ALA A 119 -13.09 -18.11 -3.72
N CYS A 120 -13.04 -18.25 -5.05
CA CYS A 120 -13.55 -19.43 -5.74
C CYS A 120 -12.82 -20.74 -5.36
N CYS A 121 -11.58 -20.66 -4.84
CA CYS A 121 -10.87 -21.81 -4.29
C CYS A 121 -11.35 -22.24 -2.88
N ALA A 122 -12.36 -21.58 -2.30
CA ALA A 122 -12.81 -21.81 -0.93
C ALA A 122 -14.26 -22.33 -0.77
N GLU A 123 -14.96 -22.65 -1.87
CA GLU A 123 -16.36 -23.11 -1.81
C GLU A 123 -16.49 -24.63 -1.56
N LEU A 124 -16.78 -25.01 -0.31
CA LEU A 124 -17.88 -25.92 0.10
C LEU A 124 -17.72 -26.40 1.57
N PRO A 125 -18.82 -26.47 2.37
CA PRO A 125 -20.04 -25.68 2.38
C PRO A 125 -20.06 -24.64 3.53
N ALA A 126 -21.02 -23.72 3.51
CA ALA A 126 -21.05 -22.59 4.46
C ALA A 126 -21.54 -22.98 5.87
N ALA A 127 -20.65 -22.87 6.86
CA ALA A 127 -20.97 -22.83 8.30
C ALA A 127 -20.56 -21.47 8.90
N VAL A 128 -21.29 -20.40 8.53
CA VAL A 128 -21.17 -19.03 9.06
C VAL A 128 -19.73 -18.50 9.13
N ALA A 129 -19.09 -18.40 7.96
CA ALA A 129 -18.07 -17.38 7.80
C ALA A 129 -18.75 -16.00 7.88
N PRO A 130 -18.39 -15.11 8.83
CA PRO A 130 -18.71 -13.70 8.66
C PRO A 130 -18.04 -13.22 7.36
N PRO A 131 -18.55 -12.16 6.71
CA PRO A 131 -17.92 -11.67 5.49
C PRO A 131 -16.45 -11.37 5.74
N VAL A 132 -15.63 -11.55 4.70
CA VAL A 132 -14.35 -10.84 4.63
C VAL A 132 -14.72 -9.37 4.52
N ALA A 133 -14.88 -8.72 5.69
CA ALA A 133 -14.96 -7.28 5.75
C ALA A 133 -13.74 -6.74 4.98
N PRO A 134 -13.88 -5.63 4.25
CA PRO A 134 -12.70 -4.95 3.74
C PRO A 134 -11.73 -4.77 4.90
N VAL A 135 -10.42 -4.87 4.64
CA VAL A 135 -9.41 -4.42 5.60
C VAL A 135 -9.46 -2.89 5.63
N LEU A 136 -10.54 -2.39 6.24
CA LEU A 136 -10.43 -1.42 7.28
C LEU A 136 -9.32 -1.93 8.20
N SER A 137 -8.10 -1.46 7.95
CA SER A 137 -7.40 -0.82 9.03
C SER A 137 -8.32 0.30 9.48
N PRO A 138 -8.97 0.24 10.65
CA PRO A 138 -9.38 1.48 11.28
C PRO A 138 -8.10 2.31 11.51
N ASP A 139 -8.23 3.61 11.71
CA ASP A 139 -7.20 4.41 12.37
C ASP A 139 -7.11 4.02 13.85
N VAL A 140 -6.70 2.77 14.10
CA VAL A 140 -6.40 2.24 15.41
C VAL A 140 -5.09 2.90 15.82
N SER A 141 -5.21 3.97 16.61
CA SER A 141 -4.09 4.57 17.34
C SER A 141 -3.17 3.46 17.89
N PRO A 142 -1.84 3.58 17.82
CA PRO A 142 -0.92 2.54 18.28
C PRO A 142 -1.21 2.10 19.72
N GLU A 143 -1.71 3.01 20.57
CA GLU A 143 -2.20 2.71 21.92
C GLU A 143 -3.37 1.70 21.93
N ALA A 144 -4.36 1.89 21.06
CA ALA A 144 -5.50 0.99 20.92
C ALA A 144 -5.10 -0.35 20.27
N ALA A 145 -4.10 -0.35 19.40
CA ALA A 145 -3.54 -1.56 18.81
C ALA A 145 -2.79 -2.38 19.87
N GLU A 146 -1.91 -1.76 20.66
CA GLU A 146 -1.28 -2.42 21.80
C GLU A 146 -2.32 -2.93 22.81
N ARG A 147 -3.36 -2.14 23.10
CA ARG A 147 -4.44 -2.54 23.99
C ARG A 147 -5.18 -3.77 23.47
N LEU A 148 -5.56 -3.80 22.20
CA LEU A 148 -6.21 -4.96 21.58
C LEU A 148 -5.29 -6.20 21.60
N SER A 149 -3.98 -6.02 21.37
CA SER A 149 -2.99 -7.10 21.49
C SER A 149 -2.88 -7.64 22.93
N ARG A 150 -2.85 -6.76 23.93
CA ARG A 150 -2.85 -7.11 25.36
C ARG A 150 -4.12 -7.86 25.77
N GLU A 151 -5.29 -7.35 25.40
CA GLU A 151 -6.58 -7.99 25.67
C GLU A 151 -6.71 -9.36 24.96
N THR A 152 -6.24 -9.47 23.72
CA THR A 152 -6.24 -10.74 22.97
C THR A 152 -5.38 -11.79 23.66
N ARG A 153 -4.15 -11.45 24.06
CA ARG A 153 -3.24 -12.37 24.78
C ARG A 153 -3.88 -12.86 26.08
N ALA A 154 -4.44 -11.96 26.88
CA ALA A 154 -5.13 -12.33 28.12
C ALA A 154 -6.32 -13.29 27.89
N ARG A 155 -7.04 -13.18 26.76
CA ARG A 155 -8.11 -14.13 26.38
C ARG A 155 -7.56 -15.48 25.94
N LEU A 156 -6.42 -15.55 25.27
CA LEU A 156 -5.73 -16.80 24.95
C LEU A 156 -5.25 -17.50 26.23
N ASP A 157 -4.56 -16.78 27.12
CA ASP A 157 -4.06 -17.32 28.39
C ASP A 157 -5.20 -17.82 29.30
N ALA A 158 -6.33 -17.11 29.35
CA ALA A 158 -7.53 -17.53 30.07
C ALA A 158 -8.15 -18.80 29.45
N THR A 159 -8.21 -18.89 28.12
CA THR A 159 -8.74 -20.07 27.41
C THR A 159 -7.85 -21.30 27.66
N GLU A 160 -6.53 -21.15 27.58
CA GLU A 160 -5.57 -22.22 27.89
C GLU A 160 -5.64 -22.63 29.38
N GLY A 161 -5.98 -21.69 30.28
CA GLY A 161 -6.33 -21.96 31.67
C GLY A 161 -7.60 -22.82 31.84
N LEU A 162 -8.62 -22.65 31.00
CA LEU A 162 -9.83 -23.49 30.98
C LEU A 162 -9.58 -24.88 30.36
N LEU A 163 -8.66 -24.99 29.40
CA LEU A 163 -8.32 -26.27 28.75
C LEU A 163 -7.37 -27.15 29.58
N ARG A 164 -6.45 -26.57 30.36
CA ARG A 164 -5.44 -27.31 31.13
C ARG A 164 -6.01 -28.40 32.06
N PRO A 165 -7.18 -28.25 32.72
CA PRO A 165 -7.81 -29.31 33.49
C PRO A 165 -8.52 -30.39 32.66
N LEU A 166 -8.66 -30.21 31.35
CA LEU A 166 -9.22 -31.18 30.40
C LEU A 166 -8.13 -31.96 29.66
N ASP A 167 -6.94 -31.37 29.54
CA ASP A 167 -5.79 -31.99 28.89
C ASP A 167 -5.43 -33.35 29.52
N GLY A 168 -5.11 -34.33 28.68
CA GLY A 168 -4.87 -35.72 29.09
C GLY A 168 -6.09 -36.50 29.64
N LYS A 169 -7.30 -35.93 29.69
CA LYS A 169 -8.51 -36.67 30.08
C LYS A 169 -9.19 -37.36 28.88
N ALA A 170 -9.82 -38.50 29.15
CA ALA A 170 -10.72 -39.14 28.19
C ALA A 170 -12.03 -38.35 28.06
N LEU A 171 -12.07 -37.43 27.10
CA LEU A 171 -13.28 -36.69 26.73
C LEU A 171 -14.21 -37.56 25.86
N PRO A 172 -15.54 -37.40 25.94
CA PRO A 172 -16.49 -37.87 24.92
C PRO A 172 -16.10 -37.40 23.51
N PRO A 173 -16.46 -38.12 22.43
CA PRO A 173 -16.02 -37.80 21.07
C PRO A 173 -16.36 -36.37 20.64
N GLU A 174 -17.60 -35.93 20.86
CA GLU A 174 -18.05 -34.55 20.57
C GLU A 174 -17.19 -33.51 21.33
N GLN A 175 -16.86 -33.79 22.59
CA GLN A 175 -16.02 -32.92 23.42
C GLN A 175 -14.55 -32.93 22.98
N ALA A 176 -14.04 -34.05 22.46
CA ALA A 176 -12.69 -34.14 21.88
C ALA A 176 -12.58 -33.38 20.55
N GLU A 177 -13.61 -33.44 19.70
CA GLU A 177 -13.72 -32.62 18.48
C GLU A 177 -13.80 -31.13 18.81
N THR A 178 -14.60 -30.75 19.81
CA THR A 178 -14.64 -29.37 20.35
C THR A 178 -13.27 -28.94 20.89
N TYR A 179 -12.59 -29.78 21.68
CA TYR A 179 -11.26 -29.50 22.23
C TYR A 179 -10.21 -29.26 21.11
N SER A 180 -10.18 -30.12 20.10
CA SER A 180 -9.33 -29.98 18.90
C SER A 180 -9.64 -28.69 18.11
N THR A 181 -10.92 -28.33 18.01
CA THR A 181 -11.38 -27.08 17.39
C THR A 181 -10.90 -25.85 18.15
N ILE A 182 -10.95 -25.87 19.49
CA ILE A 182 -10.45 -24.77 20.33
C ILE A 182 -8.93 -24.64 20.17
N GLN A 183 -8.16 -25.74 20.26
CA GLN A 183 -6.71 -25.71 20.02
C GLN A 183 -6.38 -25.14 18.63
N SER A 184 -7.16 -25.50 17.61
CA SER A 184 -7.04 -24.96 16.24
C SER A 184 -7.30 -23.45 16.16
N PHE A 185 -8.22 -22.90 16.96
CA PHE A 185 -8.44 -21.45 17.05
C PHE A 185 -7.33 -20.74 17.84
N LEU A 186 -6.83 -21.33 18.93
CA LEU A 186 -5.70 -20.79 19.69
C LEU A 186 -4.43 -20.67 18.82
N ALA A 187 -4.10 -21.71 18.05
CA ALA A 187 -2.98 -21.69 17.12
C ALA A 187 -3.12 -20.59 16.06
N LYS A 188 -4.29 -20.49 15.41
CA LYS A 188 -4.58 -19.46 14.40
C LYS A 188 -4.62 -18.03 14.98
N ALA A 189 -4.98 -17.88 16.25
CA ALA A 189 -4.95 -16.58 16.94
C ALA A 189 -3.52 -16.14 17.27
N ARG A 190 -2.67 -17.07 17.72
CA ARG A 190 -1.22 -16.84 17.93
C ARG A 190 -0.53 -16.45 16.61
N GLU A 191 -0.79 -17.20 15.55
CA GLU A 191 -0.33 -16.92 14.17
C GLU A 191 -0.80 -15.53 13.66
N ALA A 192 -2.02 -15.12 13.99
CA ALA A 192 -2.54 -13.79 13.64
C ALA A 192 -1.86 -12.66 14.45
N LEU A 193 -1.56 -12.86 15.74
CA LEU A 193 -0.77 -11.90 16.53
C LEU A 193 0.64 -11.70 15.96
N GLU A 194 1.30 -12.78 15.52
CA GLU A 194 2.62 -12.73 14.89
C GLU A 194 2.60 -11.94 13.57
N ARG A 195 1.52 -12.07 12.79
CA ARG A 195 1.29 -11.29 11.56
C ARG A 195 0.76 -9.86 11.79
N GLN A 196 0.64 -9.42 13.05
CA GLN A 196 0.03 -8.14 13.44
C GLN A 196 -1.45 -7.97 13.01
N ASP A 197 -2.13 -9.05 12.64
CA ASP A 197 -3.56 -9.09 12.34
C ASP A 197 -4.37 -9.17 13.64
N LEU A 198 -4.33 -8.08 14.41
CA LEU A 198 -4.86 -8.01 15.77
C LEU A 198 -6.38 -8.21 15.82
N GLN A 199 -7.11 -7.78 14.79
CA GLN A 199 -8.57 -7.90 14.73
C GLN A 199 -9.02 -9.35 14.48
N ARG A 200 -8.32 -10.08 13.60
CA ARG A 200 -8.50 -11.52 13.43
C ARG A 200 -8.06 -12.28 14.67
N ALA A 201 -6.93 -11.91 15.28
CA ALA A 201 -6.42 -12.55 16.49
C ALA A 201 -7.43 -12.46 17.65
N ALA A 202 -7.99 -11.27 17.90
CA ALA A 202 -9.04 -11.06 18.89
C ALA A 202 -10.29 -11.92 18.58
N THR A 203 -10.75 -11.91 17.33
CA THR A 203 -11.93 -12.68 16.89
C THR A 203 -11.74 -14.20 17.06
N LEU A 204 -10.51 -14.71 16.84
CA LEU A 204 -10.19 -16.13 17.03
C LEU A 204 -10.03 -16.50 18.51
N ALA A 205 -9.42 -15.63 19.32
CA ALA A 205 -9.33 -15.79 20.77
C ALA A 205 -10.72 -15.82 21.42
N ASP A 206 -11.64 -14.97 20.97
CA ASP A 206 -13.03 -14.93 21.47
C ASP A 206 -13.79 -16.22 21.15
N LYS A 207 -13.68 -16.72 19.91
CA LYS A 207 -14.27 -18.02 19.53
C LYS A 207 -13.69 -19.18 20.34
N ALA A 208 -12.38 -19.18 20.57
CA ALA A 208 -11.72 -20.20 21.40
C ALA A 208 -12.22 -20.16 22.86
N ASN A 209 -12.35 -18.96 23.45
CA ASN A 209 -12.81 -18.75 24.82
C ASN A 209 -14.27 -19.17 25.01
N ILE A 210 -15.17 -18.79 24.09
CA ILE A 210 -16.59 -19.17 24.15
C ILE A 210 -16.73 -20.70 24.10
N LEU A 211 -16.08 -21.36 23.14
CA LEU A 211 -16.13 -22.81 23.03
C LEU A 211 -15.48 -23.52 24.23
N ALA A 212 -14.43 -22.97 24.83
CA ALA A 212 -13.86 -23.53 26.06
C ALA A 212 -14.79 -23.38 27.27
N GLN A 213 -15.53 -22.28 27.36
CA GLN A 213 -16.57 -22.11 28.38
C GLN A 213 -17.72 -23.10 28.19
N GLU A 214 -18.19 -23.31 26.96
CA GLU A 214 -19.23 -24.30 26.65
C GLU A 214 -18.75 -25.76 26.82
N LEU A 215 -17.45 -26.02 26.64
CA LEU A 215 -16.84 -27.33 26.91
C LEU A 215 -16.71 -27.64 28.41
N VAL A 216 -16.42 -26.62 29.24
CA VAL A 216 -16.32 -26.75 30.71
C VAL A 216 -17.71 -26.67 31.39
N GLN A 217 -18.65 -25.94 30.80
CA GLN A 217 -20.05 -25.81 31.22
C GLN A 217 -21.00 -26.22 30.09
N PRO A 218 -21.07 -27.52 29.73
CA PRO A 218 -21.99 -27.99 28.71
C PRO A 218 -23.43 -27.70 29.13
N ARG A 219 -24.17 -26.98 28.27
CA ARG A 219 -25.58 -26.68 28.50
C ARG A 219 -26.37 -28.00 28.53
N ARG A 220 -27.00 -28.27 29.68
CA ARG A 220 -27.97 -29.35 29.89
C ARG A 220 -29.38 -28.88 29.57
#